data_AF-T0J6E7-F1
#
_entry.id   AF-T0J6E7-F1
#
_cell.length_a   1.000
_cell.length_b   1.000
_cell.length_c   1.000
_cell.angle_alpha   90.00
_cell.angle_beta   90.00
_cell.angle_gamma   90.00
#
_symmetry.space_group_name_H-M   'P 1'
#
loop_
_entity.id
_entity.type
_entity.pdbx_description
1 polymer ?
#
loop_
_entity_poly.entity_id
_entity_poly.type
_entity_poly.pdbx_seq_one_letter_code
_entity_poly.pdbx_strand_id
1 'polypeptide(L)' 'MSNNTTLSLPKIGTPGAQRKVSLTLDAELAAELDRYAEAYKEAYGEAVEVETLIPHMLRSFVAADRSFKRWKAGKGQGGQ' A
#
# COMPACT_ATOMS: atom_id res chain seq x y z
N MET A 1 -6.69 -43.91 27.08
CA MET A 1 -7.21 -42.54 27.15
C MET A 1 -6.09 -41.58 26.77
N SER A 2 -6.41 -40.67 25.84
CA SER A 2 -5.79 -39.42 25.35
C SER A 2 -4.61 -38.83 26.17
N ASN A 3 -3.62 -38.14 25.57
CA ASN A 3 -3.80 -36.78 25.04
C ASN A 3 -2.76 -36.34 23.98
N ASN A 4 -3.32 -35.77 22.92
CA ASN A 4 -2.77 -34.91 21.86
C ASN A 4 -2.05 -33.66 22.42
N THR A 5 -1.08 -33.09 21.69
CA THR A 5 -1.11 -31.69 21.20
C THR A 5 0.19 -31.34 20.45
N THR A 6 0.10 -31.47 19.12
CA THR A 6 0.54 -30.52 18.10
C THR A 6 1.59 -29.47 18.50
N LEU A 7 2.75 -29.54 17.83
CA LEU A 7 3.77 -28.50 17.79
C LEU A 7 3.20 -27.23 17.13
N SER A 8 2.52 -26.37 17.89
CA SER A 8 2.12 -25.04 17.44
C SER A 8 3.33 -24.12 17.49
N LEU A 9 4.10 -24.13 16.40
CA LEU A 9 5.11 -23.11 16.14
C LEU A 9 4.44 -21.72 16.22
N PRO A 10 5.03 -20.75 16.93
CA PRO A 10 4.47 -19.41 17.01
C PRO A 10 4.42 -18.80 15.61
N LYS A 11 3.22 -18.43 15.14
CA LYS A 11 3.10 -17.44 14.05
C LYS A 11 3.58 -16.12 14.62
N ILE A 12 4.89 -15.90 14.55
CA ILE A 12 5.42 -14.54 14.60
C ILE A 12 4.90 -13.93 13.30
N GLY A 13 3.83 -13.14 13.40
CA GLY A 13 3.36 -12.33 12.29
C GLY A 13 4.56 -11.53 11.81
N THR A 14 5.03 -11.82 10.60
CA THR A 14 6.25 -11.26 10.04
C THR A 14 6.19 -9.74 10.17
N PRO A 15 7.04 -9.09 11.00
CA PRO A 15 7.10 -7.64 11.05
C PRO A 15 7.48 -7.15 9.65
N GLY A 16 6.61 -6.36 9.01
CA GLY A 16 6.87 -5.77 7.70
C GLY A 16 6.45 -6.61 6.49
N ALA A 17 5.30 -7.28 6.52
CA ALA A 17 4.74 -7.97 5.34
C ALA A 17 4.55 -6.99 4.15
N GLN A 18 5.57 -6.87 3.30
CA GLN A 18 5.53 -6.17 2.03
C GLN A 18 4.91 -7.11 0.99
N ARG A 19 3.85 -6.65 0.31
CA ARG A 19 3.27 -7.37 -0.82
C ARG A 19 3.77 -6.74 -2.11
N LYS A 20 4.47 -7.51 -2.93
CA LYS A 20 4.76 -7.11 -4.31
C LYS A 20 3.46 -7.18 -5.13
N VAL A 21 3.14 -6.11 -5.83
CA VAL A 21 1.98 -6.02 -6.73
C VAL A 21 2.51 -5.61 -8.10
N SER A 22 2.17 -6.37 -9.14
CA SER A 22 2.42 -5.96 -10.52
C SER A 22 1.24 -5.13 -11.01
N LEU A 23 1.50 -3.93 -11.51
CA LEU A 23 0.50 -3.01 -12.05
C LEU A 23 0.74 -2.85 -13.55
N THR A 24 -0.33 -2.92 -14.33
CA THR A 24 -0.30 -2.53 -15.74
C THR A 24 -0.90 -1.14 -15.83
N LEU A 25 -0.12 -0.19 -16.32
CA LEU A 25 -0.55 1.19 -16.54
C LEU A 25 -0.89 1.37 -18.02
N ASP A 26 -1.91 2.16 -18.31
CA ASP A 26 -2.15 2.63 -19.67
C ASP A 26 -1.07 3.65 -20.08
N ALA A 27 -0.86 3.81 -21.40
CA ALA A 27 0.13 4.71 -21.95
C ALA A 27 -0.04 6.16 -21.48
N GLU A 28 -1.29 6.63 -21.35
CA GLU A 28 -1.56 8.00 -20.89
C GLU A 28 -1.10 8.19 -19.44
N LEU A 29 -1.45 7.26 -18.55
CA LEU A 29 -1.08 7.33 -17.13
C LEU A 29 0.43 7.18 -16.93
N ALA A 30 1.09 6.31 -17.69
CA ALA A 30 2.54 6.15 -17.64
C ALA A 30 3.24 7.48 -18.00
N ALA A 31 2.82 8.12 -19.10
CA ALA A 31 3.41 9.39 -19.54
C ALA A 31 3.19 10.53 -18.53
N GLU A 32 2.03 10.59 -17.87
CA GLU A 32 1.78 11.58 -16.83
C GLU A 32 2.62 11.35 -15.57
N LEU A 33 2.85 10.09 -15.19
CA LEU A 33 3.72 9.75 -14.06
C LEU A 33 5.19 10.10 -14.34
N ASP A 34 5.66 9.89 -15.57
CA ASP A 34 7.01 10.30 -15.97
C ASP A 34 7.19 11.82 -15.84
N ARG A 35 6.24 12.61 -16.37
CA ARG A 35 6.26 14.08 -16.22
C ARG A 35 6.18 14.51 -14.76
N TYR A 36 5.42 13.78 -13.94
CA TYR A 36 5.34 14.06 -12.51
C TYR A 36 6.69 13.82 -11.81
N ALA A 37 7.42 12.76 -12.17
CA ALA A 37 8.76 12.50 -11.65
C ALA A 37 9.76 13.59 -12.08
N GLU A 38 9.67 14.09 -13.32
CA GLU A 38 10.46 15.23 -13.80
C GLU A 38 10.17 16.50 -13.00
N ALA A 39 8.89 16.81 -12.76
CA ALA A 39 8.48 17.94 -11.95
C ALA A 39 8.96 17.82 -10.48
N TYR A 40 8.94 16.61 -9.92
CA TYR A 40 9.47 16.36 -8.58
C TYR A 40 10.99 16.62 -8.52
N LYS A 41 11.73 16.16 -9.54
CA LYS A 41 13.16 16.43 -9.67
C LYS A 41 13.46 17.92 -9.80
N GLU A 42 12.67 18.66 -10.57
CA GLU A 42 12.84 20.11 -10.70
C GLU A 42 12.58 20.83 -9.37
N ALA A 43 11.55 20.42 -8.62
CA ALA A 43 11.18 21.04 -7.36
C ALA A 43 12.14 20.72 -6.19
N TYR A 44 12.65 19.50 -6.12
CA TYR A 44 13.44 19.00 -4.98
C TYR A 44 14.91 18.71 -5.32
N GLY A 45 15.30 18.78 -6.58
CA GLY A 45 16.65 18.49 -7.07
C GLY A 45 17.01 16.99 -7.11
N GLU A 46 16.11 16.11 -6.67
CA GLU A 46 16.35 14.66 -6.60
C GLU A 46 15.47 13.92 -7.60
N ALA A 47 16.12 13.14 -8.47
CA ALA A 47 15.43 12.25 -9.38
C ALA A 47 14.91 11.05 -8.59
N VAL A 48 13.59 10.87 -8.61
CA VAL A 48 12.93 9.75 -7.93
C VAL A 48 12.20 8.92 -8.98
N GLU A 49 12.47 7.61 -9.00
CA GLU A 49 11.84 6.68 -9.92
C GLU A 49 10.33 6.59 -9.64
N VAL A 50 9.51 6.58 -10.70
CA VAL A 50 8.04 6.47 -10.61
C VAL A 50 7.62 5.25 -9.77
N GLU A 51 8.30 4.11 -9.90
CA GLU A 51 8.03 2.89 -9.14
C GLU A 51 8.14 3.08 -7.62
N THR A 52 8.99 4.01 -7.18
CA THR A 52 9.15 4.35 -5.76
C THR A 52 8.07 5.34 -5.31
N LEU A 53 7.64 6.24 -6.18
CA LEU A 53 6.57 7.21 -5.91
C LEU A 53 5.20 6.56 -5.80
N ILE A 54 4.90 5.56 -6.65
CA ILE A 54 3.58 4.91 -6.72
C ILE A 54 3.10 4.41 -5.34
N PRO A 55 3.86 3.64 -4.55
CA PRO A 55 3.44 3.23 -3.21
C PRO A 55 3.13 4.40 -2.27
N HIS A 56 3.90 5.49 -2.33
CA HIS A 56 3.67 6.68 -1.51
C HIS A 56 2.42 7.44 -1.94
N MET A 57 2.21 7.61 -3.25
CA MET A 57 1.01 8.23 -3.82
C MET A 57 -0.24 7.43 -3.44
N LEU A 58 -0.22 6.10 -3.61
CA LEU A 58 -1.33 5.22 -3.25
C LEU A 58 -1.63 5.27 -1.75
N ARG A 59 -0.59 5.31 -0.90
CA ARG A 59 -0.77 5.47 0.54
C ARG A 59 -1.46 6.79 0.88
N SER A 60 -1.01 7.89 0.28
CA SER A 60 -1.60 9.22 0.48
C SER A 60 -3.04 9.27 -0.05
N PHE A 61 -3.32 8.67 -1.20
CA PHE A 61 -4.65 8.57 -1.80
C PHE A 61 -5.63 7.83 -0.87
N VAL A 62 -5.29 6.61 -0.45
CA VAL A 62 -6.12 5.81 0.46
C VAL A 62 -6.27 6.49 1.83
N ALA A 63 -5.23 7.18 2.30
CA ALA A 63 -5.28 7.96 3.52
C ALA A 63 -6.06 9.28 3.37
N ALA A 64 -6.34 9.77 2.17
CA ALA A 64 -7.13 10.98 1.94
C ALA A 64 -8.61 10.67 1.68
N ASP A 65 -8.94 9.48 1.15
CA ASP A 65 -10.30 9.08 0.78
C ASP A 65 -11.26 9.05 1.98
N ARG A 66 -12.13 10.07 2.06
CA ARG A 66 -13.12 10.24 3.14
C ARG A 66 -14.22 9.19 3.06
N SER A 67 -14.67 8.82 1.88
CA SER A 67 -15.72 7.81 1.68
C SER A 67 -15.21 6.45 2.16
N PHE A 68 -13.97 6.10 1.78
CA PHE A 68 -13.31 4.90 2.27
C PHE A 68 -13.10 4.91 3.79
N LYS A 69 -12.67 6.04 4.37
CA LYS A 69 -12.56 6.19 5.82
C LYS A 69 -13.90 5.96 6.54
N ARG A 70 -14.99 6.54 6.04
CA ARG A 70 -16.34 6.35 6.61
C ARG A 70 -16.79 4.89 6.52
N TRP A 71 -16.60 4.24 5.38
CA TRP A 71 -16.89 2.81 5.21
C TRP A 71 -16.08 1.94 6.18
N LYS A 72 -14.77 2.22 6.32
CA LYS A 72 -13.88 1.48 7.24
C LYS A 72 -14.31 1.66 8.70
N ALA A 73 -14.67 2.87 9.11
CA ALA A 73 -15.18 3.14 10.45
C ALA A 73 -16.51 2.43 10.72
N GLY A 74 -17.40 2.39 9.72
CA GLY A 74 -18.67 1.67 9.79
C GLY A 74 -18.51 0.14 9.85
N LYS A 75 -17.45 -0.41 9.26
CA LYS A 75 -17.10 -1.85 9.40
C LYS A 75 -16.42 -2.20 10.73
N GLY A 76 -15.88 -1.22 11.46
CA GLY A 76 -15.19 -1.44 12.75
C GLY A 76 -16.10 -1.42 13.98
N GLN A 77 -17.36 -0.99 13.83
CA GLN A 77 -18.39 -0.98 14.88
C GLN A 77 -19.53 -1.93 14.48
N GLY A 78 -19.31 -3.23 14.60
CA GLY A 78 -20.32 -4.23 14.27
C GLY A 78 -19.91 -5.68 14.52
N GLY A 79 -18.99 -5.93 15.46
CA GLY A 79 -18.54 -7.28 15.77
C GLY A 79 -17.44 -7.34 16.82
N GLN A 80 -17.80 -7.06 18.07
CA GLN A 80 -17.25 -7.72 19.26
C GLN A 80 -18.40 -7.97 20.22
#